data_AF-A0A377ZB14-F1
#
_entry.id   AF-A0A377ZB14-F1
#
_cell.length_a   1.000
_cell.length_b   1.000
_cell.length_c   1.000
_cell.angle_alpha   90.00
_cell.angle_beta   90.00
_cell.angle_gamma   90.00
#
_symmetry.space_group_name_H-M   'P 1'
#
loop_
_entity.id
_entity.type
_entity.pdbx_description
1 polymer ?
#
loop_
_entity_poly.entity_id
_entity_poly.type
_entity_poly.pdbx_seq_one_letter_code
_entity_poly.pdbx_strand_id
1 'polypeptide(L)' 'MDTLSLVTTRRFEDVETCVRQRQIDLIIAGHHNRLLGVLSSHSLEYINHLTVDVLIKHLP' A
#
# COMPACT_ATOMS: atom_id res chain seq x y z
N MET A 1 -16.11 -1.84 11.70
CA MET A 1 -14.92 -1.33 11.00
C MET A 1 -15.16 -1.56 9.53
N ASP A 2 -15.07 -0.50 8.72
CA ASP A 2 -15.30 -0.61 7.28
C ASP A 2 -14.00 -1.06 6.63
N THR A 3 -13.97 -2.32 6.21
CA THR A 3 -12.82 -2.90 5.52
C THR A 3 -13.06 -2.81 4.01
N LEU A 4 -12.19 -2.07 3.31
CA LEU A 4 -12.15 -2.09 1.85
C LEU A 4 -11.15 -3.14 1.38
N SER A 5 -11.59 -4.05 0.52
CA SER A 5 -10.69 -4.94 -0.23
C SER A 5 -10.47 -4.38 -1.63
N LEU A 6 -9.21 -4.15 -2.00
CA LEU A 6 -8.80 -3.66 -3.31
C LEU A 6 -7.97 -4.74 -4.01
N VAL A 7 -8.57 -5.42 -5.00
CA VAL A 7 -7.88 -6.40 -5.86
C VAL A 7 -7.71 -5.77 -7.24
N THR A 8 -6.47 -5.57 -7.66
CA THR A 8 -6.16 -4.83 -8.89
C THR A 8 -4.96 -5.41 -9.64
N THR A 9 -5.01 -5.34 -10.97
CA THR A 9 -3.86 -5.56 -11.86
C THR A 9 -3.12 -4.26 -12.20
N ARG A 10 -3.72 -3.09 -11.93
CA ARG A 10 -3.19 -1.73 -12.15
C ARG A 10 -2.79 -1.10 -10.82
N ARG A 11 -1.85 -1.76 -10.14
CA ARG A 11 -1.43 -1.51 -8.75
C ARG A 11 -1.25 -0.02 -8.39
N PHE A 12 -0.65 0.78 -9.26
CA PHE A 12 -0.33 2.18 -8.97
C PHE A 12 -1.55 3.10 -9.09
N GLU A 13 -2.21 3.09 -10.24
CA GLU A 13 -3.34 3.98 -10.56
C GLU A 13 -4.54 3.77 -9.63
N ASP A 14 -4.86 2.50 -9.33
CA ASP A 14 -6.03 2.18 -8.51
C ASP A 14 -5.81 2.51 -7.02
N VAL A 15 -4.58 2.34 -6.51
CA VAL A 15 -4.24 2.73 -5.13
C VAL A 15 -4.26 4.26 -5.00
N GLU A 16 -3.65 4.99 -5.94
CA GLU A 16 -3.65 6.45 -5.94
C GLU A 16 -5.09 7.02 -6.01
N THR A 17 -5.92 6.46 -6.88
CA THR A 17 -7.33 6.87 -7.01
C THR A 17 -8.09 6.62 -5.71
N CYS A 18 -7.88 5.47 -5.06
CA CYS A 18 -8.51 5.14 -3.79
C CYS A 18 -8.11 6.14 -2.69
N VAL A 19 -6.81 6.45 -2.58
CA VAL A 19 -6.27 7.41 -1.61
C VAL A 19 -6.89 8.78 -1.80
N ARG A 20 -6.93 9.27 -3.05
CA ARG A 20 -7.48 10.58 -3.39
C ARG A 20 -8.99 10.67 -3.13
N GLN A 21 -9.77 9.68 -3.59
CA GLN A 21 -11.23 9.70 -3.45
C GLN A 21 -11.69 9.61 -2.00
N ARG A 22 -10.93 8.92 -1.15
CA ARG A 22 -11.23 8.76 0.27
C ARG A 22 -10.55 9.79 1.16
N GLN A 23 -9.80 10.72 0.56
CA GLN A 23 -9.04 11.76 1.27
C GLN A 23 -8.16 11.17 2.38
N ILE A 24 -7.47 10.07 2.07
CA ILE A 24 -6.54 9.43 3.01
C ILE A 24 -5.29 10.30 3.10
N ASP A 25 -4.90 10.60 4.33
CA ASP A 25 -3.78 11.46 4.72
C ASP A 25 -2.58 10.65 5.24
N LEU A 26 -2.81 9.42 5.74
CA LEU A 26 -1.76 8.50 6.16
C LEU A 26 -2.08 7.06 5.73
N ILE A 27 -1.10 6.38 5.13
CA ILE A 27 -1.18 4.95 4.83
C ILE A 27 -0.26 4.18 5.77
N ILE A 28 -0.78 3.10 6.35
CA ILE A 28 0.03 2.12 7.08
C ILE A 28 0.16 0.88 6.19
N ALA A 29 1.35 0.67 5.66
CA ALA A 29 1.65 -0.47 4.81
C ALA A 29 2.54 -1.47 5.55
N GLY A 30 2.32 -2.75 5.30
CA GLY A 30 3.11 -3.82 5.89
C GLY A 30 2.97 -5.11 5.08
N HIS A 31 3.91 -6.01 5.28
CA HIS A 31 3.85 -7.35 4.70
C HIS A 31 4.16 -8.38 5.80
N HIS A 32 3.54 -9.56 5.71
CA HIS A 32 3.77 -10.65 6.68
C HIS A 32 5.01 -11.51 6.31
N ASN A 33 5.40 -11.53 5.04
CA ASN A 33 6.48 -12.43 4.58
C ASN A 33 7.87 -11.83 4.77
N ARG A 34 8.43 -11.94 5.99
CA ARG A 34 9.82 -11.53 6.28
C ARG A 34 10.86 -12.33 5.49
N LEU A 35 10.55 -13.58 5.13
CA LEU A 35 11.47 -14.48 4.40
C LEU A 35 11.70 -14.06 2.93
N LEU A 36 10.80 -13.24 2.36
CA LEU A 36 10.85 -12.79 0.95
C LEU A 36 11.01 -11.26 0.85
N GLY A 37 11.76 -10.66 1.78
CA GLY A 37 11.91 -9.20 1.91
C GLY A 37 12.26 -8.43 0.62
N VAL A 38 12.93 -9.08 -0.32
CA VAL A 38 13.28 -8.50 -1.64
C VAL A 38 12.13 -8.57 -2.65
N LEU A 39 11.27 -9.60 -2.56
CA LEU A 39 10.03 -9.62 -3.35
C LEU A 39 8.98 -8.69 -2.75
N SER A 40 9.00 -8.48 -1.43
CA SER A 40 8.11 -7.52 -0.79
C SER A 40 8.46 -6.06 -1.13
N SER A 41 9.73 -5.72 -1.41
CA SER A 41 10.06 -4.38 -1.93
C SER A 41 9.42 -4.11 -3.30
N HIS A 42 9.38 -5.09 -4.22
CA HIS A 42 8.62 -4.95 -5.48
C HIS A 42 7.10 -4.89 -5.27
N SER A 43 6.58 -5.54 -4.23
CA SER A 43 5.16 -5.43 -3.88
C SER A 43 4.78 -4.06 -3.31
N LEU A 44 5.75 -3.34 -2.74
CA LEU A 44 5.59 -2.01 -2.14
C LEU A 44 6.03 -0.86 -3.07
N GLU A 45 6.39 -1.14 -4.31
CA GLU A 45 6.84 -0.13 -5.29
C GLU A 45 5.81 0.99 -5.51
N TYR A 46 4.51 0.69 -5.31
CA TYR A 46 3.43 1.67 -5.44
C TYR A 46 3.60 2.88 -4.52
N ILE A 47 4.28 2.71 -3.38
CA ILE A 47 4.51 3.77 -2.39
C ILE A 47 5.28 4.93 -3.02
N ASN A 48 6.20 4.66 -3.93
CA ASN A 48 7.01 5.68 -4.61
C ASN A 48 6.17 6.60 -5.52
N HIS A 49 4.92 6.22 -5.82
CA HIS A 49 4.01 6.98 -6.67
C HIS A 49 2.92 7.70 -5.86
N LEU A 50 2.92 7.58 -4.54
CA LEU A 50 1.93 8.22 -3.69
C LEU A 50 2.39 9.61 -3.24
N THR A 51 1.42 10.52 -3.15
CA THR A 51 1.62 11.90 -2.68
C THR A 51 1.38 12.06 -1.18
N VAL A 52 1.07 10.97 -0.48
CA VAL A 52 0.71 10.95 0.95
C VAL A 52 1.77 10.20 1.75
N ASP A 53 1.82 10.50 3.05
CA ASP A 53 2.76 9.84 3.94
C ASP A 53 2.44 8.35 4.08
N VAL A 54 3.48 7.52 4.03
CA VAL A 54 3.37 6.07 4.20
C VAL A 54 4.25 5.60 5.35
N LEU A 55 3.61 5.06 6.38
CA LEU A 55 4.27 4.37 7.48
C LEU A 55 4.43 2.89 7.14
N ILE A 56 5.67 2.43 7.01
CA ILE A 56 5.98 1.01 6.89
C ILE A 56 6.04 0.36 8.27
N LYS A 57 5.19 -0.63 8.51
CA LYS A 57 5.21 -1.46 9.71
C LYS A 57 5.43 -2.92 9.33
N HIS A 58 6.40 -3.56 9.98
CA HIS A 58 6.51 -5.02 9.93
C HIS A 58 5.31 -5.63 10.66
N LEU A 59 4.46 -6.35 9.93
CA LEU A 59 3.34 -7.08 10.51
C LEU A 59 3.83 -8.48 10.93
N PRO A 60 3.51 -8.94 12.14
CA PRO A 60 3.88 -10.27 12.62
C PRO A 60 3.19 -11.39 11.83
#